data_AF-A0A0D2J0Z2-F1
#
_entry.id   AF-A0A0D2J0Z2-F1
#
_cell.length_a   1.000
_cell.length_b   1.000
_cell.length_c   1.000
_cell.angle_alpha   90.00
_cell.angle_beta   90.00
_cell.angle_gamma   90.00
#
_symmetry.space_group_name_H-M   'P 1'
#
loop_
_entity.id
_entity.type
_entity.pdbx_description
1 polymer ?
#
loop_
_entity_poly.entity_id
_entity_poly.type
_entity_poly.pdbx_seq_one_letter_code
_entity_poly.pdbx_strand_id
1 'polypeptide(L)'
;MVWPFSKARKKNDSPEATHRTMAEFIVEAEQEIDRQIREDPDWYKNLPYQGGLSPEEARGFEIEKRAMWKRVIYDAGRSELAGLKWVTRQDKLTCQDCRAYHGRVFAPDELRKLALVPIHLGCRCELRPVR
;
A
#
# COMPACT_ATOMS: atom_id res chain seq x y z
N MET A 1 6.25 -58.52 14.41
CA MET A 1 6.04 -57.30 15.21
C MET A 1 5.88 -56.13 14.25
N VAL A 2 4.68 -55.58 14.13
CA VAL A 2 4.34 -54.48 13.21
C VAL A 2 3.80 -53.34 14.07
N TRP A 3 4.41 -52.17 13.98
CA TRP A 3 4.11 -50.98 14.78
C TRP A 3 2.83 -50.27 14.32
N PRO A 4 1.88 -49.91 15.21
CA PRO A 4 0.56 -49.43 14.81
C PRO A 4 0.41 -47.91 14.98
N PHE A 5 1.12 -47.08 14.22
CA PHE A 5 0.81 -45.63 14.18
C PHE A 5 1.11 -44.99 12.82
N SER A 6 0.48 -45.52 11.76
CA SER A 6 0.28 -44.73 10.54
C SER A 6 -1.00 -43.91 10.69
N LYS A 7 -0.95 -42.83 11.49
CA LYS A 7 -1.93 -41.75 11.34
C LYS A 7 -1.71 -41.15 9.96
N ALA A 8 -2.62 -41.42 9.04
CA ALA A 8 -2.70 -40.69 7.78
C ALA A 8 -2.71 -39.19 8.11
N ARG A 9 -1.66 -38.47 7.73
CA ARG A 9 -1.71 -37.01 7.69
C ARG A 9 -2.79 -36.68 6.67
N LYS A 10 -3.97 -36.28 7.15
CA LYS A 10 -4.93 -35.55 6.34
C LYS A 10 -4.16 -34.35 5.79
N LYS A 11 -3.88 -34.39 4.49
CA LYS A 11 -3.52 -33.22 3.71
C LYS A 11 -4.76 -32.32 3.83
N ASN A 12 -4.72 -31.38 4.77
CA ASN A 12 -5.64 -30.26 4.73
C ASN A 12 -5.20 -29.46 3.51
N ASP A 13 -5.83 -29.75 2.37
CA ASP A 13 -5.92 -28.81 1.26
C ASP A 13 -6.65 -27.58 1.81
N SER A 14 -5.88 -26.70 2.47
CA SER A 14 -6.29 -25.32 2.62
C SER A 14 -6.20 -24.72 1.22
N PRO A 15 -7.24 -24.01 0.73
CA PRO A 15 -7.16 -23.36 -0.56
C PRO A 15 -5.93 -22.46 -0.53
N GLU A 16 -5.03 -22.66 -1.49
CA GLU A 16 -3.80 -21.90 -1.62
C GLU A 16 -4.12 -20.43 -1.42
N ALA A 17 -3.64 -19.88 -0.30
CA ALA A 17 -3.64 -18.45 -0.11
C ALA A 17 -2.74 -17.91 -1.22
N THR A 18 -3.34 -17.47 -2.32
CA THR A 18 -2.64 -16.99 -3.50
C THR A 18 -1.75 -15.85 -3.02
N HIS A 19 -0.45 -16.12 -2.90
CA HIS A 19 0.50 -15.14 -2.40
C HIS A 19 0.67 -14.11 -3.51
N ARG A 20 0.06 -12.94 -3.34
CA ARG A 20 0.24 -11.81 -4.24
C ARG A 20 1.71 -11.38 -4.24
N THR A 21 2.25 -11.22 -5.43
CA THR A 21 3.63 -10.80 -5.69
C THR A 21 3.74 -9.28 -5.73
N MET A 22 4.95 -8.76 -5.57
CA MET A 22 5.20 -7.31 -5.72
C MET A 22 4.85 -6.83 -7.14
N ALA A 23 5.11 -7.63 -8.16
CA ALA A 23 4.82 -7.29 -9.55
C ALA A 23 3.32 -7.01 -9.77
N GLU A 24 2.43 -7.80 -9.15
CA GLU A 24 0.99 -7.57 -9.23
C GLU A 24 0.57 -6.25 -8.56
N PHE A 25 1.21 -5.87 -7.44
CA PHE A 25 0.95 -4.59 -6.80
C PHE A 25 1.47 -3.40 -7.62
N ILE A 26 2.60 -3.57 -8.32
CA ILE A 26 3.15 -2.57 -9.24
C ILE A 26 2.20 -2.34 -10.40
N VAL A 27 1.69 -3.40 -11.04
CA VAL A 27 0.73 -3.28 -12.16
C VAL A 27 -0.55 -2.56 -11.72
N GLU A 28 -1.11 -2.89 -10.55
CA GLU A 28 -2.28 -2.16 -10.02
C GLU A 28 -1.98 -0.70 -9.70
N ALA A 29 -0.81 -0.43 -9.11
CA ALA A 29 -0.38 0.93 -8.79
C ALA A 29 -0.19 1.74 -10.08
N GLU A 30 0.42 1.17 -11.10
CA GLU A 30 0.62 1.79 -12.41
C GLU A 30 -0.70 2.24 -13.03
N GLN A 31 -1.69 1.35 -13.09
CA GLN A 31 -3.03 1.69 -13.61
C GLN A 31 -3.71 2.82 -12.83
N GLU A 32 -3.52 2.85 -11.50
CA GLU A 32 -4.08 3.88 -10.63
C GLU A 32 -3.41 5.23 -10.86
N ILE A 33 -2.06 5.26 -10.89
CA ILE A 33 -1.27 6.47 -11.11
C ILE A 33 -1.51 7.02 -12.52
N ASP A 34 -1.54 6.16 -13.54
CA ASP A 34 -1.82 6.59 -14.92
C ASP A 34 -3.23 7.14 -15.10
N ARG A 35 -4.20 6.66 -14.32
CA ARG A 35 -5.52 7.28 -14.28
C ARG A 35 -5.46 8.68 -13.67
N GLN A 36 -4.79 8.85 -12.53
CA GLN A 36 -4.64 10.15 -11.89
C GLN A 36 -3.89 11.16 -12.78
N ILE A 37 -2.82 10.74 -13.45
CA ILE A 37 -2.06 11.57 -14.41
C ILE A 37 -2.93 12.02 -15.58
N ARG A 38 -3.83 11.15 -16.08
CA ARG A 38 -4.78 11.54 -17.14
C ARG A 38 -5.84 12.52 -16.65
N GLU A 39 -6.23 12.44 -15.38
CA GLU A 39 -7.21 13.33 -14.75
C GLU A 39 -6.60 14.70 -14.39
N ASP A 40 -5.28 14.77 -14.15
CA ASP A 40 -4.53 16.01 -13.89
C ASP A 40 -3.35 16.18 -14.86
N PRO A 41 -3.54 16.84 -16.02
CA PRO A 41 -2.46 17.10 -16.98
C PRO A 41 -1.28 17.91 -16.41
N ASP A 42 -1.50 18.68 -15.35
CA ASP A 42 -0.49 19.50 -14.69
C ASP A 42 0.10 18.82 -13.43
N TRP A 43 -0.22 17.54 -13.19
CA TRP A 43 0.19 16.78 -11.99
C TRP A 43 1.66 16.99 -11.65
N TYR A 44 2.52 16.91 -12.66
CA TYR A 44 3.97 16.99 -12.51
C TYR A 44 4.44 18.37 -12.06
N LYS A 45 3.83 19.44 -12.57
CA LYS A 45 4.14 20.83 -12.16
C LYS A 45 3.73 21.08 -10.72
N ASN A 46 2.72 20.37 -10.24
CA ASN A 46 2.19 20.49 -8.89
C ASN A 46 2.94 19.62 -7.86
N LEU A 47 3.90 18.80 -8.30
CA LEU A 47 4.69 17.98 -7.39
C LEU A 47 5.66 18.81 -6.55
N PRO A 48 5.95 18.38 -5.31
CA PRO A 48 6.91 19.06 -4.45
C PRO A 48 8.38 18.74 -4.80
N TYR A 49 8.62 17.93 -5.84
CA TYR A 49 9.97 17.60 -6.33
C TYR A 49 10.47 18.81 -7.13
N GLN A 50 11.14 19.76 -6.47
CA GLN A 50 11.63 21.02 -7.07
C GLN A 50 12.75 20.79 -8.13
N GLY A 51 12.43 20.15 -9.25
CA GLY A 51 13.35 19.86 -10.35
C GLY A 51 14.35 18.72 -10.11
N GLY A 52 14.15 17.92 -9.05
CA GLY A 52 15.08 16.84 -8.67
C GLY A 52 14.87 15.50 -9.40
N LEU A 53 13.77 15.34 -10.13
CA LEU A 53 13.41 14.16 -10.91
C LEU A 53 12.82 14.63 -12.24
N SER A 54 12.87 13.80 -13.28
CA SER A 54 12.09 13.96 -14.51
C SER A 54 10.63 13.49 -14.31
N PRO A 55 9.70 13.80 -15.24
CA PRO A 55 8.32 13.31 -15.16
C PRO A 55 8.21 11.78 -15.10
N GLU A 56 9.08 11.06 -15.82
CA GLU A 56 9.10 9.60 -15.84
C GLU A 56 9.58 9.04 -14.49
N GLU A 57 10.65 9.60 -13.93
CA GLU A 57 11.16 9.20 -12.62
C GLU A 57 10.16 9.50 -11.50
N ALA A 58 9.50 10.67 -11.55
CA ALA A 58 8.45 11.03 -10.60
C ALA A 58 7.25 10.07 -10.68
N ARG A 59 6.86 9.67 -11.90
CA ARG A 59 5.81 8.67 -12.10
C ARG A 59 6.22 7.32 -11.49
N GLY A 60 7.45 6.87 -11.79
CA GLY A 60 7.99 5.63 -11.21
C GLY A 60 7.96 5.64 -9.69
N PHE A 61 8.39 6.74 -9.06
CA PHE A 61 8.37 6.89 -7.61
C PHE A 61 6.95 6.78 -7.02
N GLU A 62 5.95 7.44 -7.63
CA GLU A 62 4.57 7.35 -7.14
C GLU A 62 3.98 5.94 -7.32
N ILE A 63 4.33 5.24 -8.41
CA ILE A 63 3.94 3.83 -8.63
C ILE A 63 4.53 2.95 -7.53
N GLU A 64 5.84 3.03 -7.30
CA GLU A 64 6.50 2.22 -6.26
C GLU A 64 5.91 2.47 -4.88
N LYS A 65 5.72 3.75 -4.53
CA LYS A 65 5.10 4.16 -3.27
C LYS A 65 3.69 3.60 -3.12
N ARG A 66 2.88 3.66 -4.18
CA ARG A 66 1.50 3.12 -4.15
C ARG A 66 1.48 1.60 -4.09
N ALA A 67 2.37 0.92 -4.80
CA ALA A 67 2.52 -0.54 -4.76
C ALA A 67 2.91 -1.01 -3.35
N MET A 68 3.89 -0.33 -2.73
CA MET A 68 4.30 -0.58 -1.36
C MET A 68 3.14 -0.43 -0.37
N TRP A 69 2.31 0.60 -0.52
CA TRP A 69 1.12 0.77 0.31
C TRP A 69 0.12 -0.36 0.16
N LYS A 70 -0.23 -0.73 -1.08
CA LYS A 70 -1.16 -1.85 -1.34
C LYS A 70 -0.64 -3.14 -0.71
N ARG A 71 0.65 -3.42 -0.84
CA ARG A 71 1.29 -4.56 -0.20
C ARG A 71 1.22 -4.49 1.32
N VAL A 72 1.62 -3.37 1.93
CA VAL A 72 1.58 -3.21 3.40
C VAL A 72 0.17 -3.40 3.94
N ILE A 73 -0.85 -2.89 3.25
CA ILE A 73 -2.27 -3.09 3.63
C ILE A 73 -2.66 -4.56 3.48
N TYR A 74 -2.28 -5.21 2.38
CA TYR A 74 -2.55 -6.63 2.13
C TYR A 74 -1.92 -7.53 3.19
N ASP A 75 -0.64 -7.29 3.51
CA ASP A 75 0.11 -8.04 4.51
C ASP A 75 -0.45 -7.79 5.92
N ALA A 76 -0.83 -6.53 6.23
CA ALA A 76 -1.44 -6.18 7.52
C ALA A 76 -2.74 -6.94 7.77
N GLY A 77 -3.61 -7.07 6.76
CA GLY A 77 -4.86 -7.81 6.86
C GLY A 77 -4.70 -9.33 7.04
N ARG A 78 -3.47 -9.85 6.93
CA ARG A 78 -3.13 -11.27 7.09
C ARG A 78 -2.24 -11.53 8.32
N SER A 79 -2.00 -10.50 9.11
CA SER A 79 -1.08 -10.53 10.25
C SER A 79 -1.81 -10.25 11.56
N GLU A 80 -1.11 -10.42 12.69
CA GLU A 80 -1.62 -10.07 14.03
C GLU A 80 -1.40 -8.59 14.39
N LEU A 81 -1.19 -7.71 13.40
CA LEU A 81 -1.05 -6.28 13.65
C LEU A 81 -2.35 -5.68 14.20
N ALA A 82 -2.24 -4.82 15.20
CA ALA A 82 -3.36 -4.05 15.73
C ALA A 82 -3.91 -3.05 14.70
N GLY A 83 -3.12 -2.68 13.68
CA GLY A 83 -3.55 -1.84 12.58
C GLY A 83 -2.40 -1.17 11.83
N LEU A 84 -2.75 -0.20 10.99
CA LEU A 84 -1.80 0.67 10.30
C LEU A 84 -2.00 2.12 10.73
N LYS A 85 -0.92 2.79 11.16
CA LYS A 85 -0.91 4.20 11.46
C LYS A 85 -0.55 5.00 10.22
N TRP A 86 -1.36 6.01 9.90
CA TRP A 86 -1.05 6.98 8.88
C TRP A 86 -0.12 8.05 9.43
N VAL A 87 1.07 8.15 8.84
CA VAL A 87 2.12 9.07 9.26
C VAL A 87 2.43 10.00 8.10
N THR A 88 2.63 11.28 8.40
CA THR A 88 3.05 12.28 7.43
C THR A 88 4.15 13.15 8.00
N ARG A 89 4.89 13.85 7.15
CA ARG A 89 5.91 14.81 7.58
C ARG A 89 5.33 16.10 8.17
N GLN A 90 4.01 16.33 8.05
CA GLN A 90 3.30 17.53 8.49
C GLN A 90 3.90 18.87 8.00
N ASP A 91 4.68 18.81 6.93
CA ASP A 91 5.28 19.98 6.28
C ASP A 91 4.33 20.59 5.23
N LYS A 92 4.71 21.74 4.67
CA LYS A 92 3.95 22.43 3.62
C LYS A 92 3.72 21.58 2.36
N LEU A 93 4.50 20.53 2.17
CA LEU A 93 4.50 19.64 1.00
C LEU A 93 3.61 18.40 1.21
N THR A 94 3.07 18.22 2.41
CA THR A 94 2.01 17.25 2.68
C THR A 94 0.66 17.89 2.39
N CYS A 95 -0.21 17.26 1.61
CA CYS A 95 -1.55 17.81 1.32
C CYS A 95 -2.44 17.84 2.57
N GLN A 96 -3.48 18.68 2.56
CA GLN A 96 -4.36 18.90 3.72
C GLN A 96 -5.06 17.61 4.16
N ASP A 97 -5.53 16.80 3.22
CA ASP A 97 -6.21 15.53 3.52
C ASP A 97 -5.28 14.55 4.23
N CYS A 98 -4.05 14.38 3.70
CA CYS A 98 -3.07 13.52 4.33
C CYS A 98 -2.64 14.04 5.71
N ARG A 99 -2.59 15.36 5.92
CA ARG A 99 -2.34 15.93 7.25
C ARG A 99 -3.50 15.66 8.22
N ALA A 100 -4.75 15.71 7.76
CA ALA A 100 -5.91 15.40 8.58
C ALA A 100 -5.91 13.94 9.08
N TYR A 101 -5.33 13.02 8.31
CA TYR A 101 -5.12 11.64 8.72
C TYR A 101 -3.87 11.40 9.58
N HIS A 102 -3.01 12.39 9.78
CA HIS A 102 -1.79 12.20 10.55
C HIS A 102 -2.09 11.69 11.96
N GLY A 103 -1.47 10.57 12.32
CA GLY A 103 -1.62 9.95 13.62
C GLY A 103 -2.80 8.98 13.73
N ARG A 104 -3.73 8.97 12.77
CA ARG A 104 -4.86 8.04 12.74
C ARG A 104 -4.34 6.61 12.60
N VAL A 105 -4.89 5.72 13.42
CA VAL A 105 -4.70 4.27 13.31
C VAL A 105 -5.92 3.68 12.63
N PHE A 106 -5.69 2.88 11.60
CA PHE A 106 -6.71 2.12 10.89
C PHE A 106 -6.69 0.69 11.43
N ALA A 107 -7.79 0.28 12.05
CA ALA A 107 -7.96 -1.08 12.57
C ALA A 107 -8.07 -2.11 11.43
N PRO A 108 -7.91 -3.42 11.70
CA PRO A 108 -7.91 -4.46 10.67
C PRO A 108 -9.15 -4.47 9.78
N ASP A 109 -10.33 -4.16 10.35
CA ASP A 109 -11.61 -4.06 9.64
C ASP A 109 -11.71 -2.81 8.74
N GLU A 110 -10.90 -1.77 9.00
CA GLU A 110 -10.82 -0.57 8.17
C GLU A 110 -9.84 -0.70 7.00
N LEU A 111 -8.94 -1.69 7.01
CA LEU A 111 -7.87 -1.84 6.01
C LEU A 111 -8.38 -1.95 4.57
N ARG A 112 -9.53 -2.61 4.36
CA ARG A 112 -10.16 -2.69 3.02
C ARG A 112 -10.58 -1.32 2.51
N LYS A 113 -11.08 -0.44 3.40
CA LYS A 113 -11.45 0.94 3.04
C LYS A 113 -10.20 1.78 2.80
N LEU A 114 -9.15 1.59 3.61
CA LEU A 114 -7.87 2.25 3.44
C LEU A 114 -7.22 1.96 2.08
N ALA A 115 -7.34 0.72 1.57
CA ALA A 115 -6.83 0.35 0.25
C ALA A 115 -7.49 1.14 -0.90
N LEU A 116 -8.73 1.60 -0.71
CA LEU A 116 -9.49 2.36 -1.71
C LEU A 116 -9.21 3.86 -1.70
N VAL A 117 -8.54 4.36 -0.65
CA VAL A 117 -8.19 5.79 -0.56
C VAL A 117 -7.18 6.13 -1.66
N PRO A 118 -7.50 7.06 -2.58
CA PRO A 118 -6.55 7.53 -3.58
C PRO A 118 -5.36 8.19 -2.89
N ILE A 119 -4.15 7.85 -3.32
CA ILE A 119 -2.96 8.59 -2.90
C ILE A 119 -2.86 9.86 -3.73
N HIS A 120 -2.60 10.98 -3.07
CA HIS A 120 -2.23 12.23 -3.74
C HIS A 120 -0.79 12.13 -4.25
N LEU A 121 -0.61 12.35 -5.56
CA LEU A 121 0.71 12.43 -6.19
C LEU A 121 1.57 13.49 -5.49
N GLY A 122 2.83 13.18 -5.23
CA GLY A 122 3.76 14.08 -4.56
C GLY A 122 3.63 14.11 -3.03
N CYS A 123 2.59 13.52 -2.44
CA CYS A 123 2.37 13.67 -1.00
C CYS A 123 3.36 12.85 -0.15
N ARG A 124 3.79 13.42 0.98
CA ARG A 124 4.74 12.82 1.94
C ARG A 124 4.05 12.05 3.06
N CYS A 125 3.20 11.10 2.69
CA CYS A 125 2.49 10.21 3.61
C CYS A 125 3.05 8.77 3.56
N GLU A 126 2.96 8.06 4.67
CA GLU A 126 3.40 6.67 4.85
C GLU A 126 2.42 5.89 5.74
N LEU A 127 2.37 4.58 5.56
CA LEU A 127 1.67 3.66 6.46
C LEU A 127 2.68 2.92 7.34
N ARG A 128 2.50 3.00 8.66
CA ARG A 128 3.37 2.37 9.64
C ARG A 128 2.62 1.27 10.41
N PRO A 129 3.15 0.04 10.50
CA PRO A 129 2.56 -1.00 11.33
C PRO A 129 2.42 -0.58 12.79
N VAL A 130 1.29 -0.92 13.41
CA VAL A 130 1.06 -0.82 14.86
C VAL A 130 0.95 -2.24 15.41
N ARG A 131 1.75 -2.52 16.44
CA ARG A 131 1.80 -3.81 17.15
C ARG A 131 1.21 -3.65 18.54
#